data_AF-A0A5E4NGN9-F1
#
_entry.id   AF-A0A5E4NGN9-F1
#
_cell.length_a   1.000
_cell.length_b   1.000
_cell.length_c   1.000
_cell.angle_alpha   90.00
_cell.angle_beta   90.00
_cell.angle_gamma   90.00
#
_symmetry.space_group_name_H-M   'P 1'
#
loop_
_entity.id
_entity.type
_entity.pdbx_description
1 polymer ?
#
loop_
_entity_poly.entity_id
_entity_poly.type
_entity_poly.pdbx_seq_one_letter_code
_entity_poly.pdbx_strand_id
1 'polypeptide(L)'
;MSSYEDEGKSAKLILESPEKEKMRRWNDVTLFKIIHRELLAKPVRRRCEKWPNPLMEGPYEISQAALKAKASDRLITLAEPKKENMFYEMNYFPKPSDDKTSDKLLDLKRLKELATSRKYKDVDEIEKKSFKNKMQWTAHLNKLKVFAAPKRTPPSPLEPERKTKNLNQLLLRLKDLSMPANRPPNTNDRTVEEMRTIKKSVLKHKPSERILKLAQPKALAEETLLDLNYDPRERFLNAKYYKASKRIQELASPILRANPKSNDINMDAFKVSPTSLKAKCSKRVKELAMPIKR
;
A
#
# COMPACT_ATOMS: atom_id res chain seq x y z
N MET A 1 72.23 47.31 6.05
CA MET A 1 70.92 48.04 6.06
C MET A 1 69.98 47.20 5.22
N SER A 2 68.80 46.75 5.62
CA SER A 2 67.87 47.00 6.73
C SER A 2 66.81 45.90 6.51
N SER A 3 66.79 44.80 7.26
CA SER A 3 65.98 44.53 8.47
C SER A 3 64.46 44.36 8.25
N TYR A 4 63.91 43.34 8.95
CA TYR A 4 62.50 43.08 9.32
C TYR A 4 61.59 42.49 8.19
N GLU A 5 60.78 41.44 8.39
CA GLU A 5 60.07 40.97 9.60
C GLU A 5 59.94 39.43 9.68
N ASP A 6 60.03 38.93 10.92
CA ASP A 6 59.54 37.64 11.42
C ASP A 6 58.02 37.68 11.61
N GLU A 7 57.26 36.73 11.05
CA GLU A 7 56.06 36.11 11.62
C GLU A 7 55.88 34.76 10.90
N GLY A 8 55.62 33.59 11.46
CA GLY A 8 55.12 33.21 12.76
C GLY A 8 54.36 31.89 12.59
N LYS A 9 54.68 30.92 13.45
CA LYS A 9 53.74 29.94 14.02
C LYS A 9 53.32 28.72 13.18
N SER A 10 54.03 27.63 13.51
CA SER A 10 53.45 26.34 13.93
C SER A 10 52.56 25.60 12.95
N ALA A 11 53.18 24.69 12.19
CA ALA A 11 52.49 23.54 11.63
C ALA A 11 51.95 22.68 12.79
N LYS A 12 50.69 22.88 13.17
CA LYS A 12 49.93 21.91 13.95
C LYS A 12 49.76 20.66 13.09
N LEU A 13 50.61 19.67 13.34
CA LEU A 13 50.31 18.26 13.09
C LEU A 13 49.03 17.93 13.86
N ILE A 14 47.89 17.98 13.17
CA ILE A 14 46.63 17.47 13.69
C ILE A 14 46.78 15.94 13.67
N LEU A 15 47.18 15.39 14.82
CA LEU A 15 46.96 13.98 15.14
C LEU A 15 45.46 13.72 15.02
N GLU A 16 45.06 13.08 13.93
CA GLU A 16 43.70 12.58 13.75
C GLU A 16 43.43 11.56 14.86
N SER A 17 42.54 11.92 15.79
CA SER A 17 42.11 11.04 16.87
C SER A 17 41.55 9.73 16.28
N PRO A 18 41.91 8.55 16.82
CA PRO A 18 41.49 7.24 16.31
C PRO A 18 39.97 6.99 16.36
N GLU A 19 39.19 7.92 16.90
CA GLU A 19 37.73 7.90 16.92
C GLU A 19 37.09 8.35 15.60
N LYS A 20 37.75 9.24 14.83
CA LYS A 20 37.22 9.72 13.54
C LYS A 20 37.29 8.65 12.44
N GLU A 21 38.21 7.69 12.55
CA GLU A 21 38.27 6.51 11.68
C GLU A 21 37.23 5.43 12.04
N LYS A 22 36.75 5.38 13.29
CA LYS A 22 35.69 4.44 13.69
C LYS A 22 34.33 4.82 13.11
N MET A 23 34.07 6.12 12.92
CA MET A 23 32.85 6.65 12.28
C MET A 23 32.82 6.45 10.75
N ARG A 24 33.98 6.33 10.08
CA ARG A 24 34.05 6.14 8.61
C ARG A 24 33.89 4.69 8.15
N ARG A 25 33.79 3.74 9.08
CA ARG A 25 33.64 2.29 8.81
C ARG A 25 32.21 1.79 9.01
N TRP A 26 31.22 2.61 8.71
CA TRP A 26 29.85 2.12 8.56
C TRP A 26 29.62 1.92 7.08
N ASN A 27 29.72 0.66 6.64
CA ASN A 27 29.38 0.26 5.28
C ASN A 27 28.02 0.88 4.93
N ASP A 28 27.87 1.53 3.77
CA ASP A 28 26.61 2.19 3.37
C ASP A 28 25.38 1.28 3.57
N VAL A 29 25.58 -0.03 3.42
CA VAL A 29 24.60 -1.10 3.67
C VAL A 29 24.06 -1.13 5.11
N THR A 30 24.88 -0.89 6.15
CA THR A 30 24.43 -0.86 7.54
C THR A 30 23.64 0.41 7.85
N LEU A 31 24.02 1.53 7.24
CA LEU A 31 23.33 2.82 7.32
C LEU A 31 21.93 2.73 6.70
N PHE A 32 21.81 2.15 5.50
CA PHE A 32 20.52 1.91 4.84
C PHE A 32 19.61 0.96 5.64
N LYS A 33 20.16 -0.10 6.25
CA LYS A 33 19.39 -1.02 7.09
C LYS A 33 18.83 -0.34 8.34
N ILE A 34 19.57 0.58 8.93
CA ILE A 34 19.14 1.32 10.13
C ILE A 34 18.05 2.32 9.78
N ILE A 35 18.22 3.09 8.70
CA ILE A 35 17.21 4.03 8.20
C ILE A 35 15.91 3.30 7.83
N HIS A 36 16.02 2.15 7.16
CA HIS A 36 14.85 1.35 6.80
C HIS A 36 14.11 0.81 8.02
N ARG A 37 14.84 0.34 9.05
CA ARG A 37 14.25 -0.12 10.31
C ARG A 37 13.54 1.02 11.05
N GLU A 38 14.10 2.24 11.03
CA GLU A 38 13.46 3.43 11.60
C GLU A 38 12.20 3.86 10.82
N LEU A 39 12.20 3.75 9.49
CA LEU A 39 11.02 4.03 8.66
C LEU A 39 9.87 3.05 8.95
N LEU A 40 10.18 1.77 9.12
CA LEU A 40 9.18 0.74 9.47
C LEU A 40 8.68 0.84 10.92
N ALA A 41 9.50 1.36 11.84
CA ALA A 41 9.13 1.56 13.24
C ALA A 41 8.19 2.74 13.47
N LYS A 42 8.02 3.65 12.49
CA LYS A 42 7.07 4.77 12.59
C LYS A 42 5.65 4.27 12.30
N PRO A 43 4.66 4.53 13.19
CA PRO A 43 3.28 4.17 12.91
C PRO A 43 2.82 4.91 11.65
N VAL A 44 2.38 4.16 10.64
CA VAL A 44 1.83 4.73 9.39
C VAL A 44 0.56 5.48 9.76
N ARG A 45 0.67 6.80 9.95
CA ARG A 45 -0.48 7.68 10.15
C ARG A 45 -1.26 7.67 8.85
N ARG A 46 -2.40 6.96 8.83
CA ARG A 46 -3.39 7.09 7.76
C ARG A 46 -3.71 8.57 7.63
N ARG A 47 -3.56 9.13 6.43
CA ARG A 47 -3.88 10.52 6.10
C ARG A 47 -5.38 10.73 6.25
N CYS A 48 -5.83 10.99 7.47
CA CYS A 48 -7.07 11.71 7.68
C CYS A 48 -6.61 13.14 7.97
N GLU A 49 -6.96 14.07 7.07
CA GLU A 49 -6.84 15.50 7.38
C GLU A 49 -7.57 15.79 8.69
N LYS A 50 -7.05 16.73 9.49
CA LYS A 50 -7.69 17.09 10.75
C LYS A 50 -9.00 17.78 10.43
N TRP A 51 -10.10 17.20 10.90
CA TRP A 51 -11.42 17.80 10.85
C TRP A 51 -11.53 18.90 11.92
N PRO A 52 -12.05 20.10 11.61
CA PRO A 52 -12.45 20.63 10.30
C PRO A 52 -11.31 21.39 9.59
N ASN A 53 -11.37 21.47 8.26
CA ASN A 53 -10.40 22.22 7.43
C ASN A 53 -10.66 23.74 7.54
N PRO A 54 -9.67 24.57 7.91
CA PRO A 54 -9.85 26.03 8.05
C PRO A 54 -10.07 26.75 6.71
N LEU A 55 -9.62 26.19 5.59
CA LEU A 55 -9.96 26.66 4.23
C LEU A 55 -11.44 26.49 3.89
N MET A 56 -12.16 25.72 4.71
CA MET A 56 -13.60 25.54 4.59
C MET A 56 -14.43 26.52 5.44
N GLU A 57 -13.82 27.55 6.04
CA GLU A 57 -14.52 28.60 6.80
C GLU A 57 -14.70 29.87 5.95
N GLY A 58 -15.67 29.86 5.04
CA GLY A 58 -16.11 31.04 4.31
C GLY A 58 -17.60 30.92 3.93
N PRO A 59 -18.29 32.03 3.63
CA PRO A 59 -19.66 31.96 3.11
C PRO A 59 -19.63 31.30 1.73
N TYR A 60 -19.93 30.00 1.68
CA TYR A 60 -20.04 29.30 0.41
C TYR A 60 -21.20 29.85 -0.40
N GLU A 61 -20.93 30.15 -1.65
CA GLU A 61 -22.00 30.27 -2.65
C GLU A 61 -22.61 28.88 -2.86
N ILE A 62 -23.64 28.58 -2.06
CA ILE A 62 -24.41 27.34 -2.21
C ILE A 62 -25.12 27.45 -3.56
N SER A 63 -24.84 26.53 -4.47
CA SER A 63 -25.53 26.50 -5.76
C SER A 63 -27.06 26.50 -5.55
N GLN A 64 -27.79 27.23 -6.39
CA GLN A 64 -29.25 27.28 -6.29
C GLN A 64 -29.90 25.89 -6.39
N ALA A 65 -29.24 24.94 -7.07
CA ALA A 65 -29.67 23.55 -7.15
C ALA A 65 -29.59 22.86 -5.78
N ALA A 66 -28.53 23.10 -5.00
CA ALA A 66 -28.39 22.55 -3.66
C ALA A 66 -29.41 23.16 -2.67
N LEU A 67 -29.72 24.45 -2.78
CA LEU A 67 -30.79 25.10 -1.98
C LEU A 67 -32.19 24.56 -2.30
N LYS A 68 -32.43 24.16 -3.56
CA LYS A 68 -33.71 23.59 -4.02
C LYS A 68 -33.79 22.06 -3.85
N ALA A 69 -32.69 21.40 -3.50
CA ALA A 69 -32.65 19.95 -3.37
C ALA A 69 -33.41 19.50 -2.12
N LYS A 70 -34.41 18.63 -2.31
CA LYS A 70 -35.06 17.93 -1.20
C LYS A 70 -34.29 16.65 -0.90
N ALA A 71 -33.98 16.40 0.38
CA ALA A 71 -33.38 15.14 0.81
C ALA A 71 -34.32 13.97 0.47
N SER A 72 -33.76 12.87 -0.04
CA SER A 72 -34.55 11.65 -0.23
C SER A 72 -35.02 11.08 1.12
N ASP A 73 -36.14 10.37 1.15
CA ASP A 73 -36.66 9.71 2.37
C ASP A 73 -35.60 8.81 3.04
N ARG A 74 -34.71 8.20 2.25
CA ARG A 74 -33.58 7.41 2.75
C ARG A 74 -32.55 8.25 3.49
N LEU A 75 -32.26 9.46 3.01
CA LEU A 75 -31.32 10.37 3.69
C LEU A 75 -31.95 10.91 4.97
N ILE A 76 -33.26 11.18 4.96
CA ILE A 76 -34.01 11.61 6.15
C ILE A 76 -33.94 10.51 7.23
N THR A 77 -34.24 9.25 6.86
CA THR A 77 -34.16 8.10 7.79
C THR A 77 -32.74 7.83 8.31
N LEU A 78 -31.71 8.08 7.50
CA LEU A 78 -30.31 7.95 7.94
C LEU A 78 -29.84 9.12 8.81
N ALA A 79 -30.46 10.29 8.67
CA ALA A 79 -30.16 11.48 9.48
C ALA A 79 -30.82 11.44 10.86
N GLU A 80 -31.85 10.59 11.06
CA GLU A 80 -32.40 10.34 12.39
C GLU A 80 -31.29 9.80 13.32
N PRO A 81 -31.16 10.36 14.54
CA PRO A 81 -30.18 9.88 15.49
C PRO A 81 -30.42 8.40 15.75
N LYS A 82 -29.37 7.59 15.57
CA LYS A 82 -29.44 6.17 15.94
C LYS A 82 -29.80 6.11 17.41
N LYS A 83 -31.02 5.68 17.71
CA LYS A 83 -31.42 5.36 19.07
C LYS A 83 -30.43 4.31 19.57
N GLU A 84 -29.63 4.67 20.57
CA GLU A 84 -28.70 3.74 21.18
C GLU A 84 -29.51 2.55 21.65
N ASN A 85 -29.21 1.39 21.09
CA ASN A 85 -29.83 0.17 21.53
C ASN A 85 -29.20 -0.10 22.91
N MET A 86 -29.95 0.12 23.98
CA MET A 86 -29.53 -0.05 25.39
C MET A 86 -28.93 -1.44 25.70
N PHE A 87 -28.97 -2.36 24.74
CA PHE A 87 -28.42 -3.70 24.78
C PHE A 87 -26.98 -3.85 24.26
N TYR A 88 -26.29 -2.75 23.90
CA TYR A 88 -24.94 -2.83 23.30
C TYR A 88 -23.87 -3.45 24.22
N GLU A 89 -24.12 -3.55 25.53
CA GLU A 89 -23.25 -4.28 26.46
C GLU A 89 -23.32 -5.82 26.32
N MET A 90 -24.33 -6.37 25.67
CA MET A 90 -24.55 -7.83 25.60
C MET A 90 -23.71 -8.56 24.54
N ASN A 91 -23.02 -7.85 23.64
CA ASN A 91 -22.36 -8.47 22.48
C ASN A 91 -20.95 -9.04 22.75
N TYR A 92 -20.40 -8.87 23.96
CA TYR A 92 -19.14 -9.52 24.35
C TYR A 92 -19.31 -10.94 24.89
N PHE A 93 -20.56 -11.38 25.11
CA PHE A 93 -20.87 -12.76 25.46
C PHE A 93 -21.79 -13.35 24.39
N PRO A 94 -21.32 -14.24 23.52
CA PRO A 94 -22.22 -14.98 22.65
C PRO A 94 -23.14 -15.81 23.56
N LYS A 95 -24.41 -15.42 23.64
CA LYS A 95 -25.43 -16.29 24.26
C LYS A 95 -25.56 -17.53 23.39
N PRO A 96 -25.64 -18.74 23.99
CA PRO A 96 -25.92 -19.95 23.24
C PRO A 96 -27.22 -19.74 22.44
N SER A 97 -27.15 -20.07 21.15
CA SER A 97 -28.24 -19.93 20.20
C SER A 97 -29.46 -20.73 20.69
N ASP A 98 -30.54 -20.03 21.04
CA ASP A 98 -31.85 -20.66 21.12
C ASP A 98 -32.31 -20.92 19.67
N ASP A 99 -32.51 -22.20 19.34
CA ASP A 99 -32.90 -22.72 18.01
C ASP A 99 -34.19 -22.10 17.42
N LYS A 100 -34.91 -21.27 18.18
CA LYS A 100 -36.14 -20.58 17.76
C LYS A 100 -35.92 -19.37 16.86
N THR A 101 -34.68 -19.02 16.54
CA THR A 101 -34.34 -17.84 15.71
C THR A 101 -34.34 -18.12 14.20
N SER A 102 -34.26 -19.39 13.77
CA SER A 102 -34.34 -19.77 12.35
C SER A 102 -35.71 -19.46 11.73
N ASP A 103 -36.78 -19.67 12.49
CA ASP A 103 -38.14 -19.62 11.96
C ASP A 103 -38.60 -18.18 11.68
N LYS A 104 -38.08 -17.21 12.44
CA LYS A 104 -38.37 -15.78 12.24
C LYS A 104 -37.64 -15.19 11.04
N LEU A 105 -36.53 -15.78 10.60
CA LEU A 105 -35.78 -15.35 9.42
C LEU A 105 -36.49 -15.71 8.11
N LEU A 106 -37.24 -16.83 8.10
CA LEU A 106 -37.99 -17.31 6.92
C LEU A 106 -39.26 -16.50 6.62
N ASP A 107 -39.78 -15.75 7.60
CA ASP A 107 -41.02 -14.97 7.45
C ASP A 107 -40.84 -13.52 6.99
N LEU A 108 -39.61 -13.11 6.69
CA LEU A 108 -39.35 -11.79 6.12
C LEU A 108 -39.93 -11.72 4.71
N LYS A 109 -40.96 -10.88 4.52
CA LYS A 109 -41.62 -10.60 3.23
C LYS A 109 -40.63 -10.40 2.07
N ARG A 110 -39.50 -9.75 2.36
CA ARG A 110 -38.41 -9.49 1.41
C ARG A 110 -37.70 -10.76 0.92
N LEU A 111 -37.53 -11.78 1.77
CA LEU A 111 -36.96 -13.06 1.37
C LEU A 111 -37.93 -13.82 0.46
N LYS A 112 -39.24 -13.76 0.74
CA LYS A 112 -40.28 -14.31 -0.15
C LYS A 112 -40.29 -13.61 -1.51
N GLU A 113 -40.16 -12.28 -1.55
CA GLU A 113 -40.01 -11.53 -2.81
C GLU A 113 -38.75 -11.90 -3.60
N LEU A 114 -37.60 -12.02 -2.94
CA LEU A 114 -36.35 -12.41 -3.59
C LEU A 114 -36.34 -13.87 -4.06
N ALA A 115 -37.07 -14.74 -3.37
CA ALA A 115 -37.24 -16.14 -3.75
C ALA A 115 -38.13 -16.30 -4.99
N THR A 116 -39.01 -15.33 -5.30
CA THR A 116 -39.75 -15.36 -6.56
C THR A 116 -38.86 -14.96 -7.73
N SER A 117 -38.87 -15.77 -8.79
CA SER A 117 -38.14 -15.47 -10.02
C SER A 117 -38.60 -14.13 -10.60
N ARG A 118 -37.65 -13.24 -10.92
CA ARG A 118 -37.98 -11.97 -11.59
C ARG A 118 -38.64 -12.28 -12.93
N LYS A 119 -39.90 -11.86 -13.09
CA LYS A 119 -40.58 -11.94 -14.39
C LYS A 119 -39.91 -10.94 -15.33
N TYR A 120 -39.24 -11.44 -16.37
CA TYR A 120 -38.79 -10.61 -17.47
C TYR A 120 -40.02 -10.10 -18.22
N LYS A 121 -40.02 -8.83 -18.62
CA LYS A 121 -41.05 -8.34 -19.54
C LYS A 121 -40.86 -9.02 -20.88
N ASP A 122 -41.94 -9.51 -21.46
CA ASP A 122 -41.92 -10.05 -22.81
C ASP A 122 -41.40 -8.96 -23.76
N VAL A 123 -40.51 -9.36 -24.68
CA VAL A 123 -39.71 -8.45 -25.53
C VAL A 123 -40.59 -7.50 -26.34
N ASP A 124 -41.86 -7.87 -26.54
CA ASP A 124 -42.85 -7.14 -27.33
C ASP A 124 -43.43 -5.91 -26.60
N GLU A 125 -43.29 -5.80 -25.28
CA GLU A 125 -43.81 -4.67 -24.48
C GLU A 125 -42.80 -3.53 -24.25
N ILE A 126 -41.63 -3.58 -24.88
CA ILE A 126 -40.63 -2.51 -24.75
C ILE A 126 -41.07 -1.32 -25.62
N GLU A 127 -41.73 -0.34 -24.98
CA GLU A 127 -42.08 0.93 -25.62
C GLU A 127 -40.84 1.63 -26.21
N LYS A 128 -40.95 2.00 -27.49
CA LYS A 128 -39.87 2.58 -28.32
C LYS A 128 -39.56 4.01 -27.89
N LYS A 129 -38.60 4.20 -26.98
CA LYS A 129 -38.30 5.53 -26.43
C LYS A 129 -37.27 6.39 -27.19
N SER A 130 -36.69 5.98 -28.31
CA SER A 130 -35.53 6.72 -28.86
C SER A 130 -35.40 6.96 -30.37
N PHE A 131 -36.40 6.67 -31.21
CA PHE A 131 -36.30 6.97 -32.64
C PHE A 131 -37.33 8.04 -33.05
N LYS A 132 -36.83 9.19 -33.53
CA LYS A 132 -37.67 10.33 -33.92
C LYS A 132 -38.39 10.13 -35.27
N ASN A 133 -37.91 9.20 -36.12
CA ASN A 133 -38.43 9.01 -37.48
C ASN A 133 -38.34 7.53 -37.93
N LYS A 134 -39.32 7.06 -38.72
CA LYS A 134 -39.44 5.69 -39.23
C LYS A 134 -38.23 5.28 -40.10
N MET A 135 -37.66 6.21 -40.86
CA MET A 135 -36.42 5.97 -41.64
C MET A 135 -35.20 5.66 -40.78
N GLN A 136 -35.07 6.29 -39.61
CA GLN A 136 -33.96 6.01 -38.70
C GLN A 136 -34.09 4.62 -38.09
N TRP A 137 -35.33 4.19 -37.84
CA TRP A 137 -35.63 2.85 -37.35
C TRP A 137 -35.31 1.77 -38.40
N THR A 138 -35.71 1.96 -39.66
CA THR A 138 -35.37 1.00 -40.72
C THR A 138 -33.86 0.93 -40.97
N ALA A 139 -33.17 2.07 -40.95
CA ALA A 139 -31.71 2.11 -41.04
C ALA A 139 -31.03 1.39 -39.85
N HIS A 140 -31.59 1.51 -38.65
CA HIS A 140 -31.11 0.81 -37.47
C HIS A 140 -31.31 -0.71 -37.58
N LEU A 141 -32.48 -1.17 -38.03
CA LEU A 141 -32.74 -2.59 -38.29
C LEU A 141 -31.78 -3.18 -39.33
N ASN A 142 -31.47 -2.42 -40.39
CA ASN A 142 -30.48 -2.84 -41.39
C ASN A 142 -29.07 -2.97 -40.78
N LYS A 143 -28.66 -2.04 -39.90
CA LYS A 143 -27.39 -2.15 -39.15
C LYS A 143 -27.37 -3.35 -38.22
N LEU A 144 -28.45 -3.61 -37.49
CA LEU A 144 -28.55 -4.79 -36.63
C LEU A 144 -28.43 -6.08 -37.44
N LYS A 145 -29.04 -6.14 -38.64
CA LYS A 145 -28.89 -7.29 -39.55
C LYS A 145 -27.43 -7.49 -40.00
N VAL A 146 -26.68 -6.41 -40.21
CA VAL A 146 -25.24 -6.45 -40.52
C VAL A 146 -24.41 -6.89 -39.31
N PHE A 147 -24.73 -6.42 -38.10
CA PHE A 147 -24.01 -6.78 -36.88
C PHE A 147 -24.31 -8.21 -36.38
N ALA A 148 -25.54 -8.68 -36.61
CA ALA A 148 -25.96 -10.04 -36.29
C ALA A 148 -25.42 -11.06 -37.29
N ALA A 149 -24.96 -10.63 -38.48
CA ALA A 149 -24.32 -11.53 -39.42
C ALA A 149 -23.00 -12.07 -38.83
N PRO A 150 -22.71 -13.37 -38.97
CA PRO A 150 -21.45 -13.92 -38.48
C PRO A 150 -20.27 -13.23 -39.17
N LYS A 151 -19.25 -12.84 -38.39
CA LYS A 151 -18.03 -12.23 -38.94
C LYS A 151 -17.42 -13.20 -39.95
N ARG A 152 -17.37 -12.82 -41.23
CA ARG A 152 -16.66 -13.60 -42.25
C ARG A 152 -15.18 -13.64 -41.87
N THR A 153 -14.63 -14.84 -41.71
CA THR A 153 -13.17 -14.99 -41.67
C THR A 153 -12.63 -14.44 -42.98
N PRO A 154 -11.57 -13.60 -42.97
CA PRO A 154 -10.93 -13.21 -44.22
C PRO A 154 -10.56 -14.47 -45.00
N PRO A 155 -10.67 -14.48 -46.34
CA PRO A 155 -10.22 -15.63 -47.12
C PRO A 155 -8.79 -15.94 -46.72
N SER A 156 -8.49 -17.21 -46.44
CA SER A 156 -7.13 -17.64 -46.16
C SER A 156 -6.24 -17.16 -47.32
N PRO A 157 -5.11 -16.49 -47.06
CA PRO A 157 -4.21 -16.10 -48.13
C PRO A 157 -3.88 -17.35 -48.95
N LEU A 158 -3.92 -17.24 -50.28
CA LEU A 158 -3.50 -18.31 -51.17
C LEU A 158 -2.11 -18.80 -50.71
N GLU A 159 -1.91 -20.11 -50.72
CA GLU A 159 -0.62 -20.69 -50.36
C GLU A 159 0.47 -20.03 -51.23
N PRO A 160 1.53 -19.47 -50.63
CA PRO A 160 2.57 -18.82 -51.41
C PRO A 160 3.25 -19.85 -52.30
N GLU A 161 3.34 -19.59 -53.60
CA GLU A 161 4.11 -20.42 -54.53
C GLU A 161 5.58 -20.46 -54.11
N ARG A 162 6.03 -21.57 -53.52
CA ARG A 162 7.42 -21.75 -53.11
C ARG A 162 8.27 -22.14 -54.32
N LYS A 163 8.87 -21.16 -54.99
CA LYS A 163 9.88 -21.41 -56.03
C LYS A 163 11.20 -21.83 -55.37
N THR A 164 11.56 -23.11 -55.50
CA THR A 164 12.87 -23.62 -55.04
C THR A 164 13.97 -23.10 -55.96
N LYS A 165 15.01 -22.48 -55.39
CA LYS A 165 16.20 -22.07 -56.15
C LYS A 165 17.07 -23.28 -56.44
N ASN A 166 17.76 -23.28 -57.58
CA ASN A 166 18.69 -24.34 -57.95
C ASN A 166 19.85 -24.43 -56.94
N LEU A 167 20.32 -25.66 -56.65
CA LEU A 167 21.38 -25.91 -55.66
C LEU A 167 22.63 -25.07 -55.92
N ASN A 168 23.06 -24.96 -57.18
CA ASN A 168 24.24 -24.17 -57.56
C ASN A 168 24.10 -22.68 -57.24
N GLN A 169 22.89 -22.11 -57.34
CA GLN A 169 22.61 -20.72 -56.95
C GLN A 169 22.58 -20.55 -55.42
N LEU A 170 22.12 -21.58 -54.69
CA LEU A 170 22.13 -21.59 -53.22
C LEU A 170 23.54 -21.80 -52.66
N LEU A 171 24.40 -22.56 -53.34
CA LEU A 171 25.73 -22.95 -52.88
C LEU A 171 26.62 -21.73 -52.60
N LEU A 172 26.54 -20.69 -53.45
CA LEU A 172 27.23 -19.40 -53.23
C LEU A 172 26.80 -18.76 -51.90
N ARG A 173 25.49 -18.63 -51.68
CA ARG A 173 24.93 -18.05 -50.45
C ARG A 173 25.17 -18.93 -49.22
N LEU A 174 25.11 -20.25 -49.38
CA LEU A 174 25.40 -21.20 -48.31
C LEU A 174 26.86 -21.12 -47.88
N LYS A 175 27.78 -20.89 -48.82
CA LYS A 175 29.19 -20.64 -48.50
C LYS A 175 29.34 -19.37 -47.65
N ASP A 176 28.68 -18.29 -48.02
CA ASP A 176 28.69 -17.04 -47.25
C ASP A 176 28.09 -17.20 -45.85
N LEU A 177 27.00 -17.97 -45.73
CA LEU A 177 26.33 -18.27 -44.45
C LEU A 177 27.09 -19.29 -43.60
N SER A 178 27.88 -20.15 -44.23
CA SER A 178 28.71 -21.16 -43.55
C SER A 178 29.94 -20.55 -42.90
N MET A 179 30.36 -19.36 -43.35
CA MET A 179 31.39 -18.62 -42.64
C MET A 179 30.81 -18.15 -41.30
N PRO A 180 31.54 -18.33 -40.18
CA PRO A 180 31.13 -17.76 -38.91
C PRO A 180 30.94 -16.26 -39.13
N ALA A 181 29.77 -15.74 -38.75
CA ALA A 181 29.56 -14.30 -38.82
C ALA A 181 30.67 -13.65 -37.98
N ASN A 182 31.56 -12.90 -38.63
CA ASN A 182 32.56 -12.05 -37.98
C ASN A 182 31.83 -10.89 -37.30
N ARG A 183 30.99 -11.22 -36.32
CA ARG A 183 30.42 -10.27 -35.40
C ARG A 183 31.57 -9.91 -34.47
N PRO A 184 32.03 -8.66 -34.41
CA PRO A 184 32.97 -8.28 -33.37
C PRO A 184 32.34 -8.68 -32.02
N PRO A 185 33.12 -9.25 -31.08
CA PRO A 185 32.62 -9.47 -29.73
C PRO A 185 32.05 -8.14 -29.22
N ASN A 186 30.85 -8.14 -28.62
CA ASN A 186 30.10 -6.96 -28.15
C ASN A 186 29.30 -6.11 -29.16
N THR A 187 28.65 -6.65 -30.21
CA THR A 187 27.71 -5.80 -30.99
C THR A 187 26.46 -5.34 -30.21
N ASN A 188 26.11 -6.00 -29.11
CA ASN A 188 24.94 -5.63 -28.29
C ASN A 188 25.34 -4.90 -27.00
N ASP A 189 26.58 -5.03 -26.57
CA ASP A 189 27.05 -4.53 -25.29
C ASP A 189 27.77 -3.21 -25.54
N ARG A 190 27.08 -2.12 -25.20
CA ARG A 190 27.68 -0.78 -25.24
C ARG A 190 28.95 -0.79 -24.41
N THR A 191 30.03 -0.23 -24.94
CA THR A 191 31.25 -0.04 -24.15
C THR A 191 30.95 0.85 -22.95
N VAL A 192 31.72 0.73 -21.87
CA VAL A 192 31.55 1.57 -20.67
C VAL A 192 31.66 3.06 -21.02
N GLU A 193 32.51 3.39 -21.98
CA GLU A 193 32.67 4.73 -22.54
C GLU A 193 31.42 5.21 -23.26
N GLU A 194 30.83 4.38 -24.14
CA GLU A 194 29.56 4.72 -24.83
C GLU A 194 28.37 4.87 -23.87
N MET A 195 28.35 4.12 -22.77
CA MET A 195 27.33 4.28 -21.74
C MET A 195 27.47 5.60 -20.98
N ARG A 196 28.70 6.09 -20.78
CA ARG A 196 28.99 7.35 -20.08
C ARG A 196 28.95 8.58 -20.99
N THR A 197 29.13 8.39 -22.29
CA THR A 197 29.21 9.48 -23.26
C THR A 197 27.82 9.84 -23.79
N ILE A 198 27.39 11.08 -23.53
CA ILE A 198 26.12 11.59 -24.08
C ILE A 198 26.26 11.73 -25.60
N LYS A 199 25.29 11.23 -26.36
CA LYS A 199 25.28 11.31 -27.82
C LYS A 199 25.26 12.78 -28.28
N LYS A 200 26.04 13.12 -29.32
CA LYS A 200 26.08 14.47 -29.91
C LYS A 200 24.71 14.98 -30.37
N SER A 201 23.82 14.09 -30.80
CA SER A 201 22.45 14.44 -31.19
C SER A 201 21.60 14.93 -30.01
N VAL A 202 21.82 14.37 -28.81
CA VAL A 202 21.13 14.78 -27.57
C VAL A 202 21.60 16.16 -27.15
N LEU A 203 22.90 16.46 -27.25
CA LEU A 203 23.45 17.79 -26.95
C LEU A 203 22.90 18.90 -27.86
N LYS A 204 22.52 18.55 -29.09
CA LYS A 204 21.96 19.49 -30.08
C LYS A 204 20.43 19.58 -30.03
N HIS A 205 19.77 18.73 -29.24
CA HIS A 205 18.31 18.67 -29.21
C HIS A 205 17.73 19.86 -28.45
N LYS A 206 16.84 20.60 -29.09
CA LYS A 206 16.03 21.63 -28.42
C LYS A 206 14.75 20.98 -27.88
N PRO A 207 14.48 21.04 -26.57
CA PRO A 207 13.30 20.41 -25.98
C PRO A 207 12.02 21.08 -26.51
N SER A 208 10.96 20.29 -26.67
CA SER A 208 9.63 20.81 -27.02
C SER A 208 9.02 21.62 -25.87
N GLU A 209 8.08 22.52 -26.19
CA GLU A 209 7.36 23.32 -25.19
C GLU A 209 6.68 22.47 -24.12
N ARG A 210 6.13 21.30 -24.50
CA ARG A 210 5.56 20.34 -23.55
C ARG A 210 6.60 19.81 -22.56
N ILE A 211 7.81 19.49 -23.04
CA ILE A 211 8.90 19.01 -22.19
C ILE A 211 9.32 20.12 -21.22
N LEU A 212 9.42 21.37 -21.68
CA LEU A 212 9.72 22.51 -20.83
C LEU A 212 8.64 22.70 -19.75
N LYS A 213 7.36 22.57 -20.09
CA LYS A 213 6.25 22.64 -19.13
C LYS A 213 6.27 21.51 -18.10
N LEU A 214 6.65 20.29 -18.51
CA LEU A 214 6.77 19.15 -17.60
C LEU A 214 8.04 19.21 -16.73
N ALA A 215 9.09 19.87 -17.21
CA ALA A 215 10.32 20.08 -16.46
C ALA A 215 10.17 21.13 -15.34
N GLN A 216 9.15 21.99 -15.43
CA GLN A 216 8.85 22.91 -14.33
C GLN A 216 8.43 22.10 -13.09
N PRO A 217 9.03 22.37 -11.92
CA PRO A 217 8.64 21.70 -10.69
C PRO A 217 7.19 22.02 -10.37
N LYS A 218 6.45 21.03 -9.85
CA LYS A 218 5.10 21.27 -9.40
C LYS A 218 5.15 22.19 -8.18
N ALA A 219 4.46 23.34 -8.26
CA ALA A 219 4.32 24.23 -7.11
C ALA A 219 3.66 23.46 -5.95
N LEU A 220 4.36 23.38 -4.83
CA LEU A 220 3.86 22.82 -3.59
C LEU A 220 2.94 23.86 -2.92
N ALA A 221 1.93 23.40 -2.19
CA ALA A 221 1.10 24.30 -1.40
C ALA A 221 1.94 24.97 -0.30
N GLU A 222 1.63 26.22 0.06
CA GLU A 222 2.41 26.98 1.06
C GLU A 222 2.54 26.23 2.40
N GLU A 223 1.50 25.51 2.80
CA GLU A 223 1.47 24.66 4.02
C GLU A 223 2.45 23.47 3.98
N THR A 224 2.87 23.06 2.78
CA THR A 224 3.85 21.97 2.57
C THR A 224 5.27 22.50 2.39
N LEU A 225 5.44 23.81 2.27
CA LEU A 225 6.76 24.41 2.38
C LEU A 225 7.21 24.21 3.83
N LEU A 226 8.38 23.61 3.97
CA LEU A 226 9.04 23.57 5.27
C LEU A 226 9.25 25.01 5.72
N ASP A 227 8.76 25.34 6.92
CA ASP A 227 9.06 26.62 7.53
C ASP A 227 10.57 26.69 7.79
N LEU A 228 11.27 27.42 6.94
CA LEU A 228 12.72 27.58 6.99
C LEU A 228 13.17 28.28 8.29
N ASN A 229 12.24 28.96 8.98
CA ASN A 229 12.48 29.65 10.24
C ASN A 229 12.09 28.81 11.48
N TYR A 230 11.65 27.57 11.31
CA TYR A 230 11.29 26.70 12.43
C TYR A 230 12.54 26.28 13.22
N ASP A 231 12.72 26.84 14.43
CA ASP A 231 13.76 26.37 15.36
C ASP A 231 13.20 25.21 16.22
N PRO A 232 13.70 23.97 16.05
CA PRO A 232 13.26 22.82 16.83
C PRO A 232 13.58 22.94 18.33
N ARG A 233 14.35 23.96 18.75
CA ARG A 233 14.65 24.26 20.15
C ARG A 233 13.61 25.13 20.83
N GLU A 234 12.69 25.76 20.08
CA GLU A 234 11.56 26.47 20.65
C GLU A 234 10.61 25.47 21.32
N ARG A 235 10.85 25.25 22.61
CA ARG A 235 10.00 24.39 23.44
C ARG A 235 8.61 25.02 23.51
N PHE A 236 7.57 24.23 23.24
CA PHE A 236 6.19 24.64 23.47
C PHE A 236 6.05 25.24 24.87
N LEU A 237 5.44 26.43 25.00
CA LEU A 237 5.26 27.10 26.31
C LEU A 237 4.63 26.14 27.32
N ASN A 238 3.67 25.33 26.88
CA ASN A 238 2.99 24.32 27.69
C ASN A 238 3.93 23.25 28.24
N ALA A 239 4.97 22.86 27.50
CA ALA A 239 5.96 21.89 27.97
C ALA A 239 6.87 22.48 29.06
N LYS A 240 7.14 23.80 29.03
CA LYS A 240 7.95 24.49 30.04
C LYS A 240 7.24 24.57 31.39
N TYR A 241 5.92 24.75 31.39
CA TYR A 241 5.10 24.91 32.60
C TYR A 241 4.36 23.63 33.02
N TYR A 242 4.61 22.50 32.36
CA TYR A 242 3.93 21.24 32.65
C TYR A 242 4.33 20.70 34.03
N LYS A 243 3.34 20.49 34.90
CA LYS A 243 3.51 19.77 36.17
C LYS A 243 3.11 18.32 35.98
N ALA A 244 4.04 17.39 36.25
CA ALA A 244 3.78 15.96 36.14
C ALA A 244 2.66 15.52 37.11
N SER A 245 1.81 14.59 36.67
CA SER A 245 0.78 14.02 37.54
C SER A 245 1.40 13.12 38.62
N LYS A 246 0.68 12.92 39.73
CA LYS A 246 1.12 12.02 40.83
C LYS A 246 1.50 10.63 40.31
N ARG A 247 0.71 10.07 39.40
CA ARG A 247 0.99 8.78 38.75
C ARG A 247 2.29 8.80 37.94
N ILE A 248 2.58 9.88 37.21
CA ILE A 248 3.83 10.01 36.45
C ILE A 248 5.02 10.09 37.41
N GLN A 249 4.87 10.78 38.53
CA GLN A 249 5.90 10.85 39.58
C GLN A 249 6.13 9.48 40.24
N GLU A 250 5.07 8.72 40.52
CA GLU A 250 5.14 7.35 41.05
C GLU A 250 5.79 6.37 40.06
N LEU A 251 5.52 6.50 38.76
CA LEU A 251 6.14 5.66 37.74
C LEU A 251 7.59 6.05 37.45
N ALA A 252 7.93 7.32 37.65
CA ALA A 252 9.29 7.82 37.49
C ALA A 252 10.19 7.45 38.68
N SER A 253 9.61 7.16 39.85
CA SER A 253 10.40 6.69 40.98
C SER A 253 10.89 5.25 40.73
N PRO A 254 12.19 4.98 40.92
CA PRO A 254 12.72 3.64 40.72
C PRO A 254 12.16 2.69 41.78
N ILE A 255 11.82 1.47 41.36
CA ILE A 255 11.44 0.41 42.29
C ILE A 255 12.70 -0.05 43.02
N LEU A 256 12.85 0.34 44.28
CA LEU A 256 13.88 -0.18 45.17
C LEU A 256 13.55 -1.64 45.50
N ARG A 257 14.20 -2.58 44.81
CA ARG A 257 14.15 -3.99 45.19
C ARG A 257 15.04 -4.16 46.41
N ALA A 258 14.51 -4.72 47.50
CA ALA A 258 15.34 -5.19 48.60
C ALA A 258 16.40 -6.15 48.03
N ASN A 259 17.62 -6.14 48.61
CA ASN A 259 18.77 -6.92 48.15
C ASN A 259 18.34 -8.30 47.64
N PRO A 260 18.83 -8.75 46.46
CA PRO A 260 18.50 -10.08 45.97
C PRO A 260 18.85 -11.08 47.08
N LYS A 261 17.85 -11.78 47.61
CA LYS A 261 18.10 -12.87 48.55
C LYS A 261 19.05 -13.81 47.84
N SER A 262 20.19 -14.15 48.46
CA SER A 262 21.24 -15.03 47.93
C SER A 262 20.78 -16.46 47.55
N ASN A 263 19.48 -16.74 47.64
CA ASN A 263 18.89 -18.05 47.45
C ASN A 263 18.10 -18.09 46.14
N ASP A 264 18.72 -17.66 45.04
CA ASP A 264 18.23 -17.97 43.69
C ASP A 264 18.26 -19.49 43.41
N ILE A 265 18.94 -20.25 44.27
CA ILE A 265 18.96 -21.71 44.25
C ILE A 265 17.87 -22.20 45.21
N ASN A 266 16.70 -22.50 44.65
CA ASN A 266 15.67 -23.24 45.37
C ASN A 266 16.16 -24.69 45.54
N MET A 267 16.75 -25.00 46.69
CA MET A 267 17.38 -26.31 46.98
C MET A 267 16.42 -27.50 46.82
N ASP A 268 15.11 -27.25 46.92
CA ASP A 268 14.05 -28.24 46.77
C ASP A 268 13.38 -28.22 45.39
N ALA A 269 13.94 -27.54 44.38
CA ALA A 269 13.35 -27.46 43.03
C ALA A 269 13.08 -28.83 42.38
N PHE A 270 13.88 -29.85 42.75
CA PHE A 270 13.73 -31.22 42.26
C PHE A 270 12.96 -32.14 43.20
N LYS A 271 12.45 -31.62 44.33
CA LYS A 271 11.71 -32.40 45.30
C LYS A 271 10.24 -32.45 44.90
N VAL A 272 9.78 -33.63 44.50
CA VAL A 272 8.37 -33.87 44.20
C VAL A 272 7.54 -33.66 45.47
N SER A 273 6.40 -32.97 45.35
CA SER A 273 5.54 -32.72 46.51
C SER A 273 5.03 -34.05 47.10
N PRO A 274 4.92 -34.17 48.44
CA PRO A 274 4.45 -35.41 49.09
C PRO A 274 3.01 -35.77 48.72
N THR A 275 2.22 -34.77 48.30
CA THR A 275 0.86 -34.96 47.77
C THR A 275 0.89 -35.63 46.40
N SER A 276 1.84 -35.28 45.54
CA SER A 276 2.04 -35.92 44.24
C SER A 276 2.46 -37.39 44.39
N LEU A 277 3.29 -37.72 45.39
CA LEU A 277 3.65 -39.10 45.70
C LEU A 277 2.46 -39.95 46.18
N LYS A 278 1.46 -39.32 46.79
CA LYS A 278 0.24 -39.98 47.31
C LYS A 278 -0.94 -39.87 46.35
N ALA A 279 -0.75 -39.23 45.19
CA ALA A 279 -1.84 -38.98 44.26
C ALA A 279 -2.35 -40.28 43.63
N LYS A 280 -3.67 -40.49 43.69
CA LYS A 280 -4.33 -41.61 43.00
C LYS A 280 -4.72 -41.18 41.60
N CYS A 281 -4.49 -42.03 40.60
CA CYS A 281 -4.92 -41.76 39.22
C CYS A 281 -6.44 -41.55 39.14
N SER A 282 -6.87 -40.58 38.33
CA SER A 282 -8.29 -40.33 38.08
C SER A 282 -8.95 -41.52 37.38
N LYS A 283 -10.27 -41.66 37.54
CA LYS A 283 -11.05 -42.76 36.95
C LYS A 283 -10.82 -42.86 35.42
N ARG A 284 -10.84 -41.72 34.72
CA ARG A 284 -10.60 -41.63 33.28
C ARG A 284 -9.21 -42.14 32.86
N VAL A 285 -8.16 -41.80 33.61
CA VAL A 285 -6.79 -42.28 33.30
C VAL A 285 -6.70 -43.80 33.51
N LYS A 286 -7.41 -44.35 34.50
CA LYS A 286 -7.51 -45.80 34.69
C LYS A 286 -8.26 -46.47 33.53
N GLU A 287 -9.35 -45.88 33.06
CA GLU A 287 -10.11 -46.38 31.90
C GLU A 287 -9.28 -46.37 30.62
N LEU A 288 -8.54 -45.29 30.36
CA LEU A 288 -7.67 -45.17 29.19
C LEU A 288 -6.45 -46.10 29.26
N ALA A 289 -5.98 -46.44 30.46
CA ALA A 289 -4.91 -47.40 30.66
C ALA A 289 -5.35 -48.86 30.45
N MET A 290 -6.66 -49.14 30.34
CA MET A 290 -7.13 -50.47 29.99
C MET A 290 -6.88 -50.75 28.50
N PRO A 291 -6.47 -51.98 28.13
CA PRO A 291 -6.25 -52.33 26.73
C PRO A 291 -7.57 -52.26 25.96
N ILE A 292 -7.53 -51.67 24.77
CA ILE A 292 -8.66 -51.64 23.85
C ILE A 292 -8.88 -53.07 23.37
N LYS A 293 -9.99 -53.68 23.80
CA LYS A 293 -10.43 -54.98 23.29
C LYS A 293 -10.80 -54.79 21.81
N ARG A 294 -10.03 -55.41 20.92
CA ARG A 294 -10.32 -55.51 19.49
C ARG A 294 -10.99 -56.84 19.19
#